data_AF-A0A2M9M507-F1
#
_entry.id   AF-A0A2M9M507-F1
#
_cell.length_a   1.000
_cell.length_b   1.000
_cell.length_c   1.000
_cell.angle_alpha   90.00
_cell.angle_beta   90.00
_cell.angle_gamma   90.00
#
_symmetry.space_group_name_H-M   'P 1'
#
loop_
_entity.id
_entity.type
_entity.pdbx_description
1 polymer ?
#
loop_
_entity_poly.entity_id
_entity_poly.type
_entity_poly.pdbx_seq_one_letter_code
_entity_poly.pdbx_strand_id
1 'polypeptide(L)'
;MDVIICLDALRREIGGEGNQAVTAPAVARRNALLDKHLSTGDKVFLDSTNVEVRVRADLVERARRHRRRIVAVRFMADPDTCHARNRRRPATQQQPHAGAAVHPRPHGEPRVRCLSRRRTDRRPRCQDHR
;
A
#
# COMPACT_ATOMS: atom_id res chain seq x y z
N MET A 1 -5.21 17.99 -5.17
CA MET A 1 -3.79 17.76 -4.86
C MET A 1 -3.61 16.29 -4.55
N ASP A 2 -2.47 15.71 -4.89
CA ASP A 2 -2.19 14.31 -4.57
C ASP A 2 -1.56 14.23 -3.17
N VAL A 3 -2.12 13.39 -2.29
CA VAL A 3 -1.70 13.27 -0.89
C VAL A 3 -1.04 11.91 -0.67
N ILE A 4 0.10 11.88 0.02
CA ILE A 4 0.78 10.64 0.42
C ILE A 4 0.65 10.48 1.93
N ILE A 5 0.12 9.34 2.38
CA ILE A 5 0.09 8.96 3.79
C ILE A 5 1.04 7.77 3.96
N CYS A 6 2.23 8.03 4.52
CA CYS A 6 3.26 7.02 4.75
C CYS A 6 3.27 6.60 6.24
N LEU A 7 3.15 5.30 6.51
CA LEU A 7 3.11 4.80 7.89
C LEU A 7 4.44 5.04 8.63
N ASP A 8 5.57 4.94 7.95
CA ASP A 8 6.89 5.18 8.55
C ASP A 8 7.10 6.67 8.87
N ALA A 9 6.58 7.58 8.05
CA ALA A 9 6.57 9.01 8.36
C ALA A 9 5.77 9.30 9.64
N LEU A 10 4.57 8.71 9.77
CA LEU A 10 3.74 8.85 10.96
C LEU A 10 4.40 8.26 12.21
N ARG A 11 5.07 7.11 12.10
CA ARG A 11 5.87 6.54 13.21
C ARG A 11 6.98 7.49 13.63
N ARG A 12 7.71 8.06 12.65
CA ARG A 12 8.79 9.02 12.92
C ARG A 12 8.29 10.25 13.66
N GLU A 13 7.16 10.80 13.24
CA GLU A 13 6.55 11.96 13.91
C GLU A 13 6.11 11.66 15.35
N ILE A 14 5.61 10.45 15.61
CA ILE A 14 5.04 10.10 16.92
C ILE A 14 6.12 9.64 17.90
N GLY A 15 7.08 8.84 17.44
CA GLY A 15 8.01 8.11 18.32
C GLY A 15 9.46 8.08 17.86
N GLY A 16 9.82 8.87 16.85
CA GLY A 16 11.16 8.87 16.28
C GLY A 16 11.38 7.79 15.22
N GLU A 17 12.51 7.89 14.53
CA GLU A 17 12.84 7.01 13.41
C GLU A 17 12.99 5.55 13.85
N GLY A 18 12.38 4.62 13.10
CA GLY A 18 12.50 3.18 13.36
C GLY A 18 11.69 2.65 14.55
N ASN A 19 11.01 3.50 15.32
CA ASN A 19 10.27 3.07 16.50
C ASN A 19 9.00 2.30 16.14
N GLN A 20 9.04 0.97 16.27
CA GLN A 20 7.90 0.10 15.99
C GLN A 20 6.85 0.08 17.11
N ALA A 21 7.21 0.48 18.34
CA ALA A 21 6.28 0.48 19.48
C ALA A 21 5.10 1.44 19.27
N VAL A 22 5.28 2.47 18.43
CA VAL A 22 4.22 3.43 18.09
C VAL A 22 3.41 3.03 16.85
N THR A 23 3.47 1.77 16.41
CA THR A 23 2.70 1.32 15.23
C THR A 23 1.19 1.47 15.42
N ALA A 24 0.65 1.10 16.60
CA ALA A 24 -0.78 1.24 16.87
C ALA A 24 -1.28 2.70 16.77
N PRO A 25 -0.68 3.68 17.48
CA PRO A 25 -1.09 5.08 17.32
C PRO A 25 -0.82 5.64 15.91
N ALA A 26 0.25 5.22 15.23
CA ALA A 26 0.50 5.61 13.84
C ALA A 26 -0.59 5.09 12.88
N VAL A 27 -1.07 3.85 13.06
CA VAL A 27 -2.18 3.28 12.29
C VAL A 27 -3.49 4.03 12.57
N ALA A 28 -3.76 4.38 13.82
CA ALA A 28 -4.95 5.17 14.17
C ALA A 28 -4.93 6.54 13.48
N ARG A 29 -3.79 7.25 13.53
CA ARG A 29 -3.62 8.54 12.85
C ARG A 29 -3.73 8.43 11.33
N ARG A 30 -3.12 7.40 10.73
CA ARG A 30 -3.24 7.08 9.30
C ARG A 30 -4.70 6.93 8.89
N ASN A 31 -5.48 6.16 9.66
CA ASN A 31 -6.88 5.90 9.37
C ASN A 31 -7.73 7.17 9.45
N ALA A 32 -7.49 8.03 10.45
CA ALA A 32 -8.18 9.32 10.58
C ALA A 32 -7.86 10.26 9.40
N LEU A 33 -6.58 10.36 9.00
CA LEU A 33 -6.18 11.16 7.83
C LEU A 33 -6.78 10.61 6.54
N LEU A 34 -6.78 9.29 6.38
CA LEU A 34 -7.38 8.65 5.21
C LEU A 34 -8.88 8.97 5.11
N ASP A 35 -9.65 8.77 6.18
CA ASP A 35 -11.09 9.05 6.19
C ASP A 35 -11.36 10.55 5.88
N LYS A 36 -10.55 11.47 6.44
CA LYS A 36 -10.61 12.91 6.12
C LYS A 36 -10.44 13.15 4.62
N HIS A 37 -9.36 12.65 4.02
CA HIS A 37 -9.08 12.88 2.59
C HIS A 37 -10.08 12.18 1.65
N LEU A 38 -10.58 11.00 2.03
CA LEU A 38 -11.62 10.33 1.25
C LEU A 38 -12.94 11.12 1.27
N SER A 39 -13.27 11.77 2.38
CA SER A 39 -14.46 12.63 2.49
C SER A 39 -14.37 13.89 1.63
N THR A 40 -13.21 14.53 1.54
CA THR A 40 -12.98 15.72 0.68
C THR A 40 -12.83 15.36 -0.79
N GLY A 41 -12.51 14.10 -1.08
CA GLY A 41 -12.32 13.60 -2.45
C GLY A 41 -10.95 13.78 -3.03
N ASP A 42 -9.97 13.95 -2.14
CA ASP A 42 -8.57 13.97 -2.51
C ASP A 42 -8.15 12.60 -3.05
N LYS A 43 -7.15 12.62 -3.93
CA LYS A 43 -6.47 11.42 -4.39
C LYS A 43 -5.38 11.08 -3.37
N VAL A 44 -5.48 9.89 -2.77
CA VAL A 44 -4.58 9.46 -1.70
C VAL A 44 -3.74 8.27 -2.14
N PHE A 45 -2.43 8.38 -1.92
CA PHE A 45 -1.47 7.28 -2.00
C PHE A 45 -1.16 6.81 -0.58
N LEU A 46 -1.48 5.55 -0.29
CA LEU A 46 -1.21 4.94 1.01
C LEU A 46 0.08 4.12 0.94
N ASP A 47 1.12 4.60 1.59
CA ASP A 47 2.43 3.94 1.62
C ASP A 47 2.60 3.16 2.93
N SER A 48 2.36 1.86 2.83
CA SER A 48 2.41 0.86 3.91
C SER A 48 2.51 -0.52 3.28
N THR A 49 3.07 -1.51 3.99
CA THR A 49 3.30 -2.85 3.44
C THR A 49 2.00 -3.55 3.00
N ASN A 50 0.90 -3.34 3.73
CA ASN A 50 -0.45 -3.84 3.43
C ASN A 50 -0.51 -5.34 3.08
N VAL A 51 0.40 -6.13 3.66
CA VAL A 51 0.55 -7.57 3.40
C VAL A 51 -0.58 -8.39 4.01
N GLU A 52 -1.15 -7.92 5.12
CA GLU A 52 -2.24 -8.58 5.85
C GLU A 52 -3.60 -8.43 5.13
N VAL A 53 -4.29 -9.55 4.90
CA VAL A 53 -5.61 -9.57 4.23
C VAL A 53 -6.62 -8.69 4.96
N ARG A 54 -6.70 -8.82 6.30
CA ARG A 54 -7.60 -8.02 7.14
C ARG A 54 -7.36 -6.51 7.01
N VAL A 55 -6.11 -6.09 6.86
CA VAL A 55 -5.76 -4.67 6.70
C VAL A 55 -6.25 -4.18 5.34
N ARG A 56 -6.06 -4.96 4.27
CA ARG A 56 -6.59 -4.61 2.95
C ARG A 56 -8.12 -4.56 2.92
N ALA A 57 -8.79 -5.48 3.59
CA ALA A 57 -10.25 -5.50 3.68
C ALA A 57 -10.80 -4.21 4.31
N ASP A 58 -10.21 -3.74 5.43
CA ASP A 58 -10.58 -2.48 6.07
C ASP A 58 -10.37 -1.27 5.15
N LEU A 59 -9.26 -1.24 4.39
CA LEU A 59 -9.00 -0.16 3.42
C LEU A 59 -10.03 -0.13 2.29
N VAL A 60 -10.43 -1.29 1.77
CA VAL A 60 -11.48 -1.41 0.76
C VAL A 60 -12.81 -0.92 1.32
N GLU A 61 -13.14 -1.29 2.56
CA GLU A 61 -14.40 -0.87 3.19
C GLU A 61 -14.44 0.64 3.44
N ARG A 62 -13.34 1.25 3.90
CA ARG A 62 -13.20 2.71 3.99
C ARG A 62 -13.45 3.41 2.66
N ALA A 63 -12.80 2.94 1.59
CA ALA A 63 -13.00 3.52 0.26
C ALA A 63 -14.47 3.41 -0.19
N ARG A 64 -15.14 2.28 0.06
CA ARG A 64 -16.55 2.05 -0.24
C ARG A 64 -17.47 2.99 0.53
N ARG A 65 -17.27 3.17 1.84
CA ARG A 65 -18.05 4.11 2.68
C ARG A 65 -18.03 5.53 2.12
N HIS A 66 -16.90 5.96 1.55
CA HIS A 66 -16.75 7.27 0.92
C HIS A 66 -17.03 7.28 -0.60
N ARG A 67 -17.54 6.18 -1.17
CA ARG A 67 -17.80 6.01 -2.61
C ARG A 67 -16.58 6.33 -3.49
N ARG A 68 -15.39 5.98 -3.02
CA ARG A 68 -14.12 6.18 -3.72
C ARG A 68 -13.63 4.89 -4.36
N ARG A 69 -12.92 5.03 -5.48
CA ARG A 69 -12.21 3.92 -6.13
C ARG A 69 -10.91 3.64 -5.38
N ILE A 70 -10.55 2.37 -5.29
CA ILE A 70 -9.29 1.91 -4.69
C ILE A 70 -8.53 1.07 -5.70
N VAL A 71 -7.20 1.21 -5.72
CA VAL A 71 -6.29 0.47 -6.59
C VAL A 71 -5.17 -0.11 -5.73
N ALA A 72 -4.85 -1.38 -5.94
CA ALA A 72 -3.72 -2.03 -5.29
C ALA A 72 -2.52 -2.10 -6.26
N VAL A 73 -1.34 -1.73 -5.76
CA VAL A 73 -0.06 -1.94 -6.45
C VAL A 73 0.74 -2.95 -5.64
N ARG A 74 1.01 -4.11 -6.22
CA ARG A 74 1.75 -5.20 -5.56
C ARG A 74 3.17 -5.29 -6.11
N PHE A 75 4.16 -5.21 -5.23
CA PHE A 75 5.54 -5.52 -5.56
C PHE A 75 5.78 -7.03 -5.37
N MET A 76 6.25 -7.70 -6.41
CA MET A 76 6.58 -9.13 -6.40
C MET A 76 8.10 -9.34 -6.40
N ALA A 77 8.81 -8.57 -5.58
CA ALA A 77 10.25 -8.78 -5.38
C ALA A 77 10.46 -10.05 -4.56
N ASP A 78 11.52 -10.80 -4.88
CA ASP A 78 11.93 -11.94 -4.07
C ASP A 78 12.41 -11.48 -2.69
N PRO A 79 12.30 -12.34 -1.65
CA PRO A 79 12.75 -12.02 -0.30
C PRO A 79 14.22 -11.61 -0.23
N ASP A 80 15.11 -12.28 -0.97
CA ASP A 80 16.55 -12.02 -0.92
C ASP A 80 16.90 -10.61 -1.41
N THR A 81 16.27 -10.15 -2.48
CA THR A 81 16.37 -8.77 -2.97
C THR A 81 15.88 -7.78 -1.91
N CYS A 82 14.76 -8.07 -1.25
CA CYS A 82 14.24 -7.22 -0.17
C CYS A 82 15.21 -7.16 1.01
N HIS A 83 15.77 -8.30 1.42
CA HIS A 83 16.76 -8.38 2.49
C HIS A 83 18.06 -7.66 2.15
N ALA A 84 18.59 -7.85 0.93
CA ALA A 84 19.78 -7.17 0.46
C ALA A 84 19.60 -5.65 0.44
N ARG A 85 18.41 -5.16 0.04
CA ARG A 85 18.08 -3.73 0.09
C ARG A 85 17.92 -3.23 1.52
N ASN A 86 17.30 -4.01 2.41
CA ASN A 86 17.15 -3.64 3.83
C ASN A 86 18.51 -3.48 4.51
N ARG A 87 19.46 -4.39 4.27
CA ARG A 87 20.84 -4.32 4.83
C ARG A 87 21.60 -3.06 4.41
N ARG A 88 21.24 -2.44 3.28
CA ARG A 88 21.85 -1.19 2.80
C ARG A 88 21.21 0.07 3.38
N ARG A 89 20.12 -0.05 4.16
CA ARG A 89 19.49 1.10 4.82
C ARG A 89 20.29 1.53 6.05
N PRO A 90 20.23 2.81 6.44
CA PRO A 90 20.71 3.27 7.74
C PRO A 90 20.17 2.39 8.87
N ALA A 91 20.97 2.12 9.89
CA ALA A 91 20.62 1.19 10.97
C ALA A 91 19.27 1.52 11.64
N THR A 92 18.97 2.80 11.82
CA THR A 92 17.69 3.31 12.37
C THR A 92 16.47 2.99 11.49
N GLN A 93 16.68 2.66 10.22
CA GLN A 93 15.63 2.38 9.23
C GLN A 93 15.54 0.91 8.83
N GLN A 94 16.47 0.07 9.30
CA GLN A 94 16.43 -1.37 9.02
C GLN A 94 15.23 -1.98 9.73
N GLN A 95 14.42 -2.74 8.98
CA GLN A 95 13.31 -3.48 9.56
C GLN A 95 13.82 -4.83 10.09
N PRO A 96 13.38 -5.26 11.29
CA PRO A 96 13.68 -6.60 11.80
C PRO A 96 13.19 -7.68 10.84
N HIS A 97 13.93 -8.79 10.78
CA HIS A 97 13.53 -9.96 10.00
C HIS A 97 12.43 -10.75 10.73
N ALA A 98 11.22 -10.19 10.81
CA ALA A 98 10.05 -11.03 11.05
C ALA A 98 9.74 -11.73 9.73
N GLY A 99 9.77 -13.07 9.70
CA GLY A 99 9.51 -13.86 8.51
C GLY A 99 8.21 -13.40 7.85
N ALA A 100 8.32 -12.64 6.76
CA ALA A 100 7.17 -12.26 5.97
C ALA A 100 6.66 -13.57 5.37
N ALA A 101 5.53 -14.05 5.88
CA ALA A 101 4.81 -15.15 5.26
C ALA A 101 4.64 -14.78 3.79
N VAL A 102 5.28 -15.54 2.91
CA VAL A 102 5.01 -15.48 1.48
C VAL A 102 3.55 -15.90 1.35
N HIS A 103 2.64 -14.93 1.27
CA HIS A 103 1.26 -15.28 1.00
C HIS A 103 1.21 -15.98 -0.36
N PRO A 104 0.79 -17.26 -0.40
CA PRO A 104 0.63 -17.95 -1.66
C PRO A 104 -0.28 -17.12 -2.56
N ARG A 105 -0.03 -17.17 -3.87
CA ARG A 105 -0.91 -16.51 -4.82
C ARG A 105 -2.34 -17.03 -4.58
N PRO A 106 -3.37 -16.17 -4.49
CA PRO A 106 -4.73 -16.66 -4.55
C PRO A 106 -4.90 -17.41 -5.87
N HIS A 107 -5.17 -18.71 -5.80
CA HIS A 107 -5.48 -19.52 -6.97
C HIS A 107 -6.76 -18.93 -7.59
N GLY A 108 -6.65 -18.31 -8.78
CA GLY A 108 -7.80 -17.81 -9.55
C GLY A 108 -7.82 -16.32 -9.90
N GLU A 109 -6.83 -15.51 -9.53
CA GLU A 109 -6.81 -14.12 -10.01
C GLU A 109 -6.32 -14.04 -11.48
N PRO A 110 -7.11 -13.45 -12.41
CA PRO A 110 -6.68 -13.25 -13.78
C PRO A 110 -5.45 -12.33 -13.81
N ARG A 111 -4.49 -12.67 -14.69
CA ARG A 111 -3.31 -11.85 -14.95
C ARG A 111 -3.75 -10.48 -15.46
N VAL A 112 -3.80 -9.46 -14.60
CA VAL A 112 -3.78 -8.08 -15.09
C VAL A 112 -2.35 -7.80 -15.53
N ARG A 113 -2.08 -8.10 -16.81
CA ARG A 113 -0.86 -7.63 -17.47
C ARG A 113 -0.98 -6.10 -17.49
N CYS A 114 -0.24 -5.42 -16.64
CA CYS A 114 0.05 -4.00 -16.83
C CYS A 114 0.79 -3.87 -18.17
N LEU A 115 0.04 -3.78 -19.26
CA LEU A 115 0.55 -3.25 -20.51
C LEU A 115 0.89 -1.80 -20.19
N SER A 116 2.18 -1.53 -20.02
CA SER A 116 2.70 -0.18 -20.06
C SER A 116 2.25 0.43 -21.38
N ARG A 117 1.18 1.23 -21.34
CA ARG A 117 0.75 1.98 -22.50
C ARG A 117 1.90 2.94 -22.83
N ARG A 118 2.56 2.70 -23.96
CA ARG A 118 3.32 3.76 -24.63
C ARG A 118 2.32 4.90 -24.85
N ARG A 119 2.74 6.12 -24.50
CA ARG A 119 1.93 7.35 -24.55
C ARG A 119 1.61 7.75 -25.99
N THR A 120 0.94 6.93 -26.78
CA THR A 120 0.39 7.31 -28.10
C THR A 120 -0.58 6.22 -28.54
N ASP A 121 -1.77 6.14 -27.94
CA ASP A 121 -2.94 5.75 -28.74
C ASP A 121 -4.28 6.07 -28.06
N ARG A 122 -5.27 6.40 -28.89
CA ARG A 122 -6.63 6.79 -28.49
C ARG A 122 -7.36 5.62 -27.80
N ARG A 123 -8.26 5.98 -26.87
CA ARG A 123 -9.13 5.15 -25.99
C ARG A 123 -9.37 3.68 -26.43
N PRO A 124 -9.20 2.67 -25.55
CA PRO A 124 -9.74 1.34 -25.83
C PRO A 124 -11.19 1.23 -25.34
N ARG A 125 -12.06 0.72 -26.22
CA ARG A 125 -13.36 0.14 -25.87
C ARG A 125 -13.11 -1.23 -25.23
N CYS A 126 -13.73 -1.50 -24.09
CA CYS A 126 -13.83 -2.85 -23.55
C CYS A 126 -14.87 -3.62 -24.39
N GLN A 127 -14.52 -4.81 -24.87
CA GLN A 127 -15.49 -5.82 -25.28
C GLN A 127 -15.45 -6.94 -24.24
N ASP A 128 -16.63 -7.30 -23.72
CA ASP A 128 -16.82 -8.46 -22.86
C ASP A 128 -16.88 -9.72 -23.72
N HIS A 129 -16.12 -10.75 -23.36
CA HIS A 129 -16.36 -12.11 -23.82
C HIS A 129 -17.11 -12.86 -22.72
N ARG A 130 -18.27 -13.42 -23.11
CA ARG A 130 -19.09 -14.34 -22.31
C ARG A 130 -18.35 -15.63 -21.98
#